data_AF-A0AAV0LAS2-F1
#
_entry.id   AF-A0AAV0LAS2-F1
#
_cell.length_a   1.000
_cell.length_b   1.000
_cell.length_c   1.000
_cell.angle_alpha   90.00
_cell.angle_beta   90.00
_cell.angle_gamma   90.00
#
_symmetry.space_group_name_H-M   'P 1'
#
loop_
_entity.id
_entity.type
_entity.pdbx_description
1 polymer ?
#
loop_
_entity_poly.entity_id
_entity_poly.type
_entity_poly.pdbx_seq_one_letter_code
_entity_poly.pdbx_strand_id
1 'polypeptide(L)'
;MDQQQRSSSGYSHSPRSPSSQPYLSVSVTDPVKLGNGVQAYISYRVITKTNLPDYQGPEKIVIRRYSDFVWLHDRLFEKYKGVFIPPLPEKSAVEKFRFSAEFIEMRRQALDVFVNRIASHQELQKSEDLKTFLQAEEETMERLRAHESSYFKKKPADLLQIFKDVQSRVSDVVLGKEKPVEESNPDYEKLKHYIFELENHLAEAQKHAYRLVKRHRELGQSLSDFGKAAKLLGACEADGLGKALTELGAKSETLSIRLQKEAHQLLMNFEEPLKDYVRAVQSIKATIAERANAFRQQCELAETMKLKEINLDKLMLTRSDRVGEAEIEYRELKEDSEEAARRFESIVRLMNEEIVRFQDQKMIDMGRAFHEFAKGQARLANNIADAWRSLLPKLEACFT
;
A
#
# COMPACT_ATOMS: atom_id res chain seq x y z
N MET A 1 41.75 -1.30 -59.91
CA MET A 1 40.98 -0.32 -59.13
C MET A 1 39.94 -1.08 -58.35
N ASP A 2 40.03 -0.95 -57.04
CA ASP A 2 39.25 -1.63 -56.03
C ASP A 2 37.74 -1.43 -56.17
N GLN A 3 36.97 -2.48 -55.88
CA GLN A 3 35.72 -2.32 -55.14
C GLN A 3 35.35 -3.64 -54.45
N GLN A 4 35.46 -3.62 -53.11
CA GLN A 4 34.99 -4.64 -52.19
C GLN A 4 33.46 -4.74 -52.23
N GLN A 5 32.93 -5.94 -52.49
CA GLN A 5 31.57 -6.32 -52.10
C GLN A 5 31.66 -7.23 -50.87
N ARG A 6 31.32 -6.69 -49.70
CA ARG A 6 31.05 -7.45 -48.48
C ARG A 6 29.62 -8.01 -48.56
N SER A 7 29.51 -9.32 -48.58
CA SER A 7 28.27 -10.08 -48.40
C SER A 7 27.80 -9.99 -46.94
N SER A 8 26.64 -9.37 -46.71
CA SER A 8 25.94 -9.34 -45.43
C SER A 8 25.02 -10.55 -45.29
N SER A 9 25.41 -11.52 -44.45
CA SER A 9 24.57 -12.62 -43.99
C SER A 9 23.53 -12.12 -42.99
N GLY A 10 22.26 -12.14 -43.38
CA GLY A 10 21.13 -11.82 -42.51
C GLY A 10 20.87 -12.94 -41.51
N TYR A 11 21.05 -12.65 -40.22
CA TYR A 11 20.51 -13.47 -39.15
C TYR A 11 19.07 -13.03 -38.86
N SER A 12 18.12 -13.85 -39.29
CA SER A 12 16.72 -13.78 -38.86
C SER A 12 16.63 -14.13 -37.38
N HIS A 13 16.23 -13.16 -36.55
CA HIS A 13 15.93 -13.39 -35.14
C HIS A 13 14.70 -14.31 -34.99
N SER A 14 14.91 -15.51 -34.45
CA SER A 14 13.85 -16.40 -33.96
C SER A 14 13.11 -15.78 -32.76
N PRO A 15 11.82 -16.13 -32.54
CA PRO A 15 11.07 -15.66 -31.38
C PRO A 15 11.70 -16.22 -30.09
N ARG A 16 12.01 -15.34 -29.14
CA ARG A 16 12.58 -15.68 -27.83
C ARG A 16 11.71 -16.73 -27.11
N SER A 17 12.35 -17.82 -26.68
CA SER A 17 11.80 -18.79 -25.74
C SER A 17 11.31 -18.10 -24.46
N PRO A 18 10.23 -18.58 -23.80
CA PRO A 18 9.83 -18.06 -22.49
C PRO A 18 10.98 -18.26 -21.50
N SER A 19 11.27 -17.24 -20.69
CA SER A 19 12.36 -17.27 -19.71
C SER A 19 12.19 -18.44 -18.74
N SER A 20 13.23 -19.24 -18.56
CA SER A 20 13.28 -20.36 -17.61
C SER A 20 13.32 -19.94 -16.14
N GLN A 21 13.33 -18.63 -15.84
CA GLN A 21 13.39 -18.13 -14.47
C GLN A 21 12.02 -18.26 -13.78
N PRO A 22 11.99 -18.73 -12.51
CA PRO A 22 10.77 -18.75 -11.71
C PRO A 22 10.11 -17.37 -11.61
N TYR A 23 8.81 -17.28 -11.87
CA TYR A 23 8.04 -16.05 -11.75
C TYR A 23 6.64 -16.30 -11.19
N LEU A 24 6.09 -15.32 -10.47
CA LEU A 24 4.70 -15.26 -10.06
C LEU A 24 4.19 -13.85 -10.35
N SER A 25 3.28 -13.74 -11.31
CA SER A 25 2.62 -12.48 -11.68
C SER A 25 1.15 -12.57 -11.35
N VAL A 26 0.61 -11.54 -10.71
CA VAL A 26 -0.82 -11.47 -10.37
C VAL A 26 -1.43 -10.21 -11.00
N SER A 27 -2.68 -10.29 -11.42
CA SER A 27 -3.42 -9.12 -11.90
C SER A 27 -4.84 -9.11 -11.33
N VAL A 28 -5.26 -7.97 -10.79
CA VAL A 28 -6.60 -7.76 -10.24
C VAL A 28 -7.39 -6.90 -11.22
N THR A 29 -8.38 -7.46 -11.89
CA THR A 29 -9.12 -6.80 -12.98
C THR A 29 -10.64 -6.92 -12.80
N ASP A 30 -11.39 -6.30 -13.71
CA ASP A 30 -12.84 -6.49 -13.92
C ASP A 30 -13.66 -6.44 -12.61
N PRO A 31 -13.75 -5.26 -11.98
CA PRO A 31 -14.58 -5.11 -10.81
C PRO A 31 -16.06 -5.28 -11.18
N VAL A 32 -16.74 -6.25 -10.56
CA VAL A 32 -18.16 -6.55 -10.81
C VAL A 32 -18.93 -6.48 -9.50
N LYS A 33 -20.04 -5.73 -9.51
CA LYS A 33 -20.99 -5.71 -8.38
C LYS A 33 -21.80 -7.00 -8.38
N LEU A 34 -21.71 -7.74 -7.28
CA LEU A 34 -22.48 -8.96 -7.03
C LEU A 34 -23.44 -8.75 -5.86
N GLY A 35 -24.58 -9.45 -5.90
CA GLY A 35 -25.63 -9.39 -4.89
C GLY A 35 -26.51 -8.13 -4.99
N ASN A 36 -27.59 -8.14 -4.20
CA ASN A 36 -28.61 -7.09 -4.17
C ASN A 36 -28.74 -6.48 -2.76
N GLY A 37 -29.18 -5.22 -2.69
CA GLY A 37 -29.42 -4.52 -1.42
C GLY A 37 -28.17 -4.35 -0.55
N VAL A 38 -28.35 -4.49 0.78
CA VAL A 38 -27.31 -4.27 1.80
C VAL A 38 -26.15 -5.27 1.68
N GLN A 39 -26.41 -6.46 1.14
CA GLN A 39 -25.41 -7.51 0.98
C GLN A 39 -24.58 -7.38 -0.30
N ALA A 40 -24.86 -6.39 -1.16
CA ALA A 40 -24.11 -6.21 -2.40
C ALA A 40 -22.65 -5.85 -2.14
N TYR A 41 -21.73 -6.47 -2.89
CA TYR A 41 -20.29 -6.24 -2.79
C TYR A 41 -19.64 -6.16 -4.17
N ILE A 42 -18.41 -5.64 -4.23
CA ILE A 42 -17.59 -5.66 -5.44
C ILE A 42 -16.65 -6.85 -5.37
N SER A 43 -16.72 -7.68 -6.41
CA SER A 43 -15.79 -8.76 -6.71
C SER A 43 -14.80 -8.31 -7.78
N TYR A 44 -13.66 -8.97 -7.83
CA TYR A 44 -12.56 -8.72 -8.75
C TYR A 44 -12.12 -10.05 -9.36
N ARG A 45 -11.75 -10.02 -10.63
CA ARG A 45 -11.08 -11.13 -11.29
C ARG A 45 -9.60 -11.09 -10.93
N VAL A 46 -9.11 -12.12 -10.27
CA VAL A 46 -7.68 -12.28 -9.93
C VAL A 46 -7.09 -13.31 -10.87
N ILE A 47 -6.16 -12.88 -11.71
CA ILE A 47 -5.45 -13.71 -12.69
C ILE A 47 -4.04 -13.96 -12.17
N THR A 48 -3.68 -15.22 -12.00
CA THR A 48 -2.34 -15.64 -11.61
C THR A 48 -1.66 -16.29 -12.79
N LYS A 49 -0.46 -15.82 -13.14
CA LYS A 49 0.41 -16.39 -14.17
C LYS A 49 1.74 -16.76 -13.56
N THR A 50 2.18 -18.00 -13.74
CA THR A 50 3.40 -18.50 -13.10
C THR A 50 3.94 -19.75 -13.78
N ASN A 51 5.23 -20.02 -13.60
CA ASN A 51 5.86 -21.31 -13.91
C ASN A 51 6.30 -22.08 -12.65
N LEU A 52 5.82 -21.66 -11.47
CA LEU A 52 6.12 -22.34 -10.21
C LEU A 52 5.34 -23.68 -10.14
N PRO A 53 5.99 -24.78 -9.72
CA PRO A 53 5.39 -26.11 -9.71
C PRO A 53 4.25 -26.27 -8.71
N ASP A 54 4.21 -25.43 -7.67
CA ASP A 54 3.20 -25.46 -6.60
C ASP A 54 1.83 -24.87 -7.04
N TYR A 55 1.72 -24.41 -8.29
CA TYR A 55 0.51 -23.81 -8.84
C TYR A 55 -0.13 -24.74 -9.89
N GLN A 56 -1.46 -24.73 -9.93
CA GLN A 56 -2.29 -25.54 -10.85
C GLN A 56 -2.24 -25.00 -12.29
N GLY A 57 -1.09 -25.16 -12.94
CA GLY A 57 -0.87 -24.76 -14.33
C GLY A 57 -0.34 -23.33 -14.50
N PRO A 58 -0.11 -22.93 -15.76
CA PRO A 58 0.58 -21.67 -16.09
C PRO A 58 -0.28 -20.42 -15.86
N GLU A 59 -1.61 -20.59 -15.82
CA GLU A 59 -2.57 -19.54 -15.59
C GLU A 59 -3.76 -20.07 -14.78
N LYS A 60 -4.15 -19.33 -13.72
CA LYS A 60 -5.35 -19.58 -12.92
C LYS A 60 -6.13 -18.29 -12.78
N ILE A 61 -7.46 -18.39 -12.86
CA ILE A 61 -8.37 -17.26 -12.66
C ILE A 61 -9.31 -17.60 -11.51
N VAL A 62 -9.40 -16.71 -10.54
CA VAL A 62 -10.34 -16.81 -9.41
C VAL A 62 -11.09 -15.49 -9.23
N ILE A 63 -12.25 -15.55 -8.59
CA ILE A 63 -13.01 -14.37 -8.19
C ILE A 63 -12.75 -14.11 -6.71
N ARG A 64 -12.48 -12.86 -6.35
CA ARG A 64 -12.23 -12.42 -4.96
C ARG A 64 -12.95 -11.12 -4.68
N ARG A 65 -13.44 -10.92 -3.47
CA ARG A 65 -13.95 -9.64 -2.98
C ARG A 65 -13.00 -9.06 -1.94
N TYR A 66 -13.19 -7.79 -1.60
CA TYR A 66 -12.29 -7.07 -0.69
C TYR A 66 -12.01 -7.81 0.64
N SER A 67 -12.99 -8.51 1.23
CA SER A 67 -12.76 -9.27 2.47
C SER A 67 -11.86 -10.50 2.31
N ASP A 68 -11.68 -11.04 1.10
CA ASP A 68 -10.68 -12.09 0.85
C ASP A 68 -9.26 -11.54 0.95
N PHE A 69 -9.06 -10.30 0.49
CA PHE A 69 -7.78 -9.61 0.62
C PHE A 69 -7.49 -9.25 2.08
N VAL A 70 -8.52 -8.88 2.85
CA VAL A 70 -8.41 -8.69 4.30
C VAL A 70 -8.00 -9.98 5.00
N TRP A 71 -8.65 -11.10 4.66
CA TRP A 71 -8.26 -12.41 5.16
C TRP A 71 -6.78 -12.70 4.89
N LEU A 72 -6.35 -12.56 3.63
CA LEU A 72 -4.94 -12.81 3.28
C LEU A 72 -3.99 -11.90 4.08
N HIS A 73 -4.28 -10.60 4.16
CA HIS A 73 -3.48 -9.65 4.93
C HIS A 73 -3.33 -10.08 6.39
N ASP A 74 -4.44 -10.42 7.05
CA ASP A 74 -4.46 -10.75 8.47
C ASP A 74 -3.72 -12.06 8.77
N ARG A 75 -3.86 -13.07 7.89
CA ARG A 75 -3.10 -14.34 7.94
C ARG A 75 -1.60 -14.09 7.84
N LEU A 76 -1.18 -13.26 6.87
CA LEU A 76 0.23 -12.95 6.67
C LEU A 76 0.79 -12.17 7.87
N PHE A 77 0.04 -11.20 8.39
CA PHE A 77 0.43 -10.44 9.57
C PHE A 77 0.54 -11.31 10.83
N GLU A 78 -0.30 -12.33 10.97
CA GLU A 78 -0.20 -13.28 12.09
C GLU A 78 1.00 -14.23 11.97
N LYS A 79 1.30 -14.71 10.76
CA LYS A 79 2.30 -15.77 10.55
C LYS A 79 3.72 -15.26 10.32
N TYR A 80 3.88 -14.09 9.69
CA TYR A 80 5.18 -13.57 9.25
C TYR A 80 5.61 -12.38 10.13
N LYS A 81 6.01 -12.68 11.37
CA LYS A 81 6.43 -11.66 12.33
C LYS A 81 7.74 -11.01 11.92
N GLY A 82 7.84 -9.70 12.09
CA GLY A 82 9.00 -8.92 11.64
C GLY A 82 8.99 -8.53 10.15
N VAL A 83 8.01 -8.99 9.37
CA VAL A 83 7.85 -8.62 7.95
C VAL A 83 6.90 -7.42 7.79
N PHE A 84 7.20 -6.50 6.87
CA PHE A 84 6.32 -5.38 6.56
C PHE A 84 5.24 -5.82 5.57
N ILE A 85 4.09 -6.24 6.10
CA ILE A 85 2.95 -6.66 5.27
C ILE A 85 2.42 -5.46 4.46
N PRO A 86 2.31 -5.57 3.11
CA PRO A 86 1.79 -4.50 2.27
C PRO A 86 0.41 -4.03 2.74
N PRO A 87 0.13 -2.72 2.76
CA PRO A 87 -1.14 -2.21 3.25
C PRO A 87 -2.29 -2.49 2.28
N LEU A 88 -3.50 -2.62 2.82
CA LEU A 88 -4.73 -2.66 2.04
C LEU A 88 -5.30 -1.26 1.79
N PRO A 89 -6.03 -1.03 0.68
CA PRO A 89 -6.79 0.20 0.50
C PRO A 89 -7.93 0.30 1.52
N GLU A 90 -8.38 1.53 1.82
CA GLU A 90 -9.43 1.75 2.82
C GLU A 90 -10.73 1.00 2.56
N LYS A 91 -11.33 0.50 3.65
CA LYS A 91 -12.74 0.10 3.65
C LYS A 91 -13.58 1.36 3.51
N SER A 92 -14.38 1.47 2.44
CA SER A 92 -15.29 2.61 2.26
C SER A 92 -16.16 2.79 3.51
N ALA A 93 -15.94 3.87 4.25
CA ALA A 93 -16.74 4.21 5.43
C ALA A 93 -18.10 4.79 5.06
N VAL A 94 -18.23 5.32 3.83
CA VAL A 94 -19.45 5.95 3.33
C VAL A 94 -20.11 5.07 2.27
N GLU A 95 -21.36 4.69 2.51
CA GLU A 95 -22.08 3.76 1.64
C GLU A 95 -22.34 4.32 0.24
N LYS A 96 -22.56 5.63 0.12
CA LYS A 96 -22.80 6.32 -1.16
C LYS A 96 -21.58 6.28 -2.10
N PHE A 97 -20.36 6.28 -1.56
CA PHE A 97 -19.13 6.33 -2.36
C PHE A 97 -18.57 4.94 -2.70
N ARG A 98 -18.99 3.89 -1.99
CA ARG A 98 -18.43 2.53 -2.16
C ARG A 98 -18.68 1.90 -3.54
N PHE A 99 -19.61 2.47 -4.31
CA PHE A 99 -19.99 2.01 -5.64
C PHE A 99 -19.72 3.05 -6.75
N SER A 100 -19.02 4.15 -6.44
CA SER A 100 -18.61 5.06 -7.51
C SER A 100 -17.53 4.38 -8.37
N ALA A 101 -17.59 4.60 -9.69
CA ALA A 101 -16.62 4.00 -10.61
C ALA A 101 -15.17 4.40 -10.26
N GLU A 102 -14.96 5.65 -9.84
CA GLU A 102 -13.68 6.15 -9.37
C GLU A 102 -13.17 5.38 -8.14
N PHE A 103 -14.01 5.20 -7.13
CA PHE A 103 -13.62 4.46 -5.92
C PHE A 103 -13.32 2.99 -6.22
N ILE A 104 -14.13 2.37 -7.06
CA ILE A 104 -13.95 0.98 -7.47
C ILE A 104 -12.60 0.80 -8.19
N GLU A 105 -12.26 1.70 -9.11
CA GLU A 105 -11.01 1.63 -9.86
C GLU A 105 -9.79 1.93 -8.98
N MET A 106 -9.86 2.95 -8.10
CA MET A 106 -8.82 3.24 -7.11
C MET A 106 -8.52 2.02 -6.25
N ARG A 107 -9.58 1.39 -5.73
CA ARG A 107 -9.44 0.19 -4.92
C ARG A 107 -8.87 -0.97 -5.71
N ARG A 108 -9.32 -1.19 -6.95
CA ARG A 108 -8.80 -2.26 -7.81
C ARG A 108 -7.30 -2.10 -8.04
N GLN A 109 -6.82 -0.89 -8.36
CA GLN A 109 -5.39 -0.59 -8.52
C GLN A 109 -4.61 -0.86 -7.24
N ALA A 110 -5.10 -0.39 -6.09
CA ALA A 110 -4.43 -0.62 -4.82
C ALA A 110 -4.39 -2.11 -4.43
N LEU A 111 -5.43 -2.89 -4.72
CA LEU A 111 -5.44 -4.34 -4.51
C LEU A 111 -4.47 -5.07 -5.44
N ASP A 112 -4.32 -4.59 -6.68
CA ASP A 112 -3.33 -5.08 -7.64
C ASP A 112 -1.90 -4.86 -7.15
N VAL A 113 -1.60 -3.67 -6.64
CA VAL A 113 -0.30 -3.35 -6.02
C VAL A 113 -0.06 -4.20 -4.77
N PHE A 114 -1.05 -4.33 -3.90
CA PHE A 114 -0.98 -5.13 -2.68
C PHE A 114 -0.57 -6.58 -2.97
N VAL A 115 -1.29 -7.27 -3.86
CA VAL A 115 -1.04 -8.69 -4.13
C VAL A 115 0.28 -8.89 -4.89
N ASN A 116 0.66 -7.98 -5.78
CA ASN A 116 1.94 -8.08 -6.49
C ASN A 116 3.13 -7.84 -5.56
N ARG A 117 3.02 -6.94 -4.57
CA ARG A 117 4.07 -6.77 -3.55
C ARG A 117 4.27 -8.05 -2.74
N ILE A 118 3.18 -8.72 -2.34
CA ILE A 118 3.24 -10.03 -1.68
C ILE A 118 3.87 -11.08 -2.60
N ALA A 119 3.42 -11.17 -3.85
CA ALA A 119 3.92 -12.13 -4.82
C ALA A 119 5.41 -11.93 -5.18
N SER A 120 5.92 -10.70 -5.09
CA SER A 120 7.33 -10.36 -5.35
C SER A 120 8.24 -10.56 -4.12
N HIS A 121 7.67 -10.73 -2.94
CA HIS A 121 8.41 -10.84 -1.69
C HIS A 121 8.94 -12.26 -1.49
N GLN A 122 10.24 -12.41 -1.21
CA GLN A 122 10.93 -13.71 -1.10
C GLN A 122 10.29 -14.69 -0.12
N GLU A 123 9.88 -14.23 1.08
CA GLU A 123 9.17 -15.06 2.06
C GLU A 123 7.67 -15.20 1.77
N LEU A 124 6.95 -14.09 1.53
CA LEU A 124 5.50 -14.13 1.39
C LEU A 124 5.03 -14.84 0.12
N GLN A 125 5.83 -14.85 -0.96
CA GLN A 125 5.54 -15.59 -2.19
C GLN A 125 5.34 -17.09 -1.95
N LYS A 126 6.01 -17.63 -0.91
CA LYS A 126 5.95 -19.06 -0.55
C LYS A 126 4.81 -19.38 0.40
N SER A 127 4.01 -18.39 0.78
CA SER A 127 2.91 -18.57 1.73
C SER A 127 1.83 -19.50 1.19
N GLU A 128 1.46 -20.50 2.00
CA GLU A 128 0.30 -21.35 1.74
C GLU A 128 -1.01 -20.55 1.76
N ASP A 129 -1.10 -19.49 2.55
CA ASP A 129 -2.26 -18.60 2.57
C ASP A 129 -2.37 -17.81 1.26
N LEU A 130 -1.23 -17.38 0.67
CA LEU A 130 -1.20 -16.77 -0.66
C LEU A 130 -1.62 -17.79 -1.74
N LYS A 131 -1.06 -19.00 -1.72
CA LYS A 131 -1.44 -20.06 -2.68
C LYS A 131 -2.93 -20.36 -2.61
N THR A 132 -3.48 -20.47 -1.40
CA THR A 132 -4.91 -20.65 -1.16
C THR A 132 -5.71 -19.49 -1.74
N PHE A 133 -5.31 -18.25 -1.44
CA PHE A 133 -5.95 -17.05 -1.99
C PHE A 133 -5.95 -17.03 -3.52
N LEU A 134 -4.89 -17.49 -4.18
CA LEU A 134 -4.78 -17.45 -5.65
C LEU A 134 -5.43 -18.64 -6.37
N GLN A 135 -5.67 -19.77 -5.69
CA GLN A 135 -6.08 -21.01 -6.35
C GLN A 135 -7.42 -21.58 -5.88
N ALA A 136 -7.84 -21.29 -4.65
CA ALA A 136 -9.04 -21.88 -4.05
C ALA A 136 -10.33 -21.42 -4.76
N GLU A 137 -11.34 -22.29 -4.75
CA GLU A 137 -12.68 -21.94 -5.24
C GLU A 137 -13.39 -21.01 -4.23
N GLU A 138 -14.43 -20.30 -4.69
CA GLU A 138 -15.15 -19.33 -3.84
C GLU A 138 -15.74 -19.99 -2.60
N GLU A 139 -16.26 -21.22 -2.69
CA GLU A 139 -16.83 -21.94 -1.55
C GLU A 139 -15.79 -22.18 -0.44
N THR A 140 -14.56 -22.55 -0.82
CA THR A 140 -13.46 -22.70 0.14
C THR A 140 -13.12 -21.37 0.80
N MET A 141 -13.02 -20.29 0.01
CA MET A 141 -12.74 -18.94 0.54
C MET A 141 -13.84 -18.41 1.46
N GLU A 142 -15.11 -18.69 1.16
CA GLU A 142 -16.23 -18.35 2.03
C GLU A 142 -16.12 -19.02 3.39
N ARG A 143 -15.82 -20.32 3.44
CA ARG A 143 -15.64 -21.05 4.70
C ARG A 143 -14.47 -20.50 5.53
N LEU A 144 -13.33 -20.23 4.89
CA LEU A 144 -12.15 -19.68 5.57
C LEU A 144 -12.42 -18.30 6.20
N ARG A 145 -13.06 -17.40 5.44
CA ARG A 145 -13.46 -16.08 5.96
C ARG A 145 -14.47 -16.15 7.10
N ALA A 146 -15.42 -17.08 7.01
CA ALA A 146 -16.47 -17.24 8.02
C ALA A 146 -15.87 -17.72 9.35
N HIS A 147 -14.93 -18.67 9.30
CA HIS A 147 -14.21 -19.16 10.47
C HIS A 147 -13.40 -18.05 11.16
N GLU A 148 -12.68 -17.23 10.38
CA GLU A 148 -11.84 -16.16 10.93
C GLU A 148 -12.61 -14.91 11.38
N SER A 149 -13.79 -14.65 10.81
CA SER A 149 -14.67 -13.57 11.30
C SER A 149 -15.09 -13.74 12.78
N SER A 150 -14.90 -14.93 13.35
CA SER A 150 -15.10 -15.19 14.78
C SER A 150 -13.85 -14.91 15.63
N TYR A 151 -12.64 -15.04 15.07
CA TYR A 151 -11.36 -14.86 15.78
C TYR A 151 -10.82 -13.42 15.68
N PHE A 152 -11.07 -12.71 14.57
CA PHE A 152 -10.43 -11.41 14.28
C PHE A 152 -11.26 -10.16 14.58
N LYS A 153 -12.46 -10.29 15.18
CA LYS A 153 -13.30 -9.14 15.58
C LYS A 153 -12.67 -8.18 16.61
N LYS A 154 -11.49 -8.50 17.19
CA LYS A 154 -10.85 -7.68 18.23
C LYS A 154 -9.88 -6.59 17.74
N LYS A 155 -9.39 -6.60 16.48
CA LYS A 155 -8.12 -5.90 16.18
C LYS A 155 -8.11 -4.46 15.61
N PRO A 156 -9.12 -3.88 14.93
CA PRO A 156 -8.94 -2.50 14.44
C PRO A 156 -8.90 -1.48 15.59
N ALA A 157 -9.60 -1.77 16.70
CA ALA A 157 -9.51 -0.99 17.92
C ALA A 157 -8.18 -1.23 18.65
N ASP A 158 -7.72 -2.49 18.79
CA ASP A 158 -6.42 -2.80 19.40
C ASP A 158 -5.24 -2.21 18.63
N LEU A 159 -5.28 -2.18 17.30
CA LEU A 159 -4.22 -1.53 16.52
C LEU A 159 -4.17 -0.04 16.89
N LEU A 160 -5.29 0.68 16.76
CA LEU A 160 -5.38 2.10 17.14
C LEU A 160 -5.04 2.35 18.62
N GLN A 161 -5.34 1.40 19.51
CA GLN A 161 -5.01 1.46 20.94
C GLN A 161 -3.50 1.29 21.16
N ILE A 162 -2.88 0.27 20.56
CA ILE A 162 -1.43 0.04 20.55
C ILE A 162 -0.70 1.25 19.94
N PHE A 163 -1.24 1.82 18.85
CA PHE A 163 -0.72 3.03 18.21
C PHE A 163 -0.79 4.25 19.12
N LYS A 164 -1.93 4.46 19.80
CA LYS A 164 -2.09 5.52 20.80
C LYS A 164 -1.16 5.32 21.99
N ASP A 165 -0.94 4.08 22.42
CA ASP A 165 -0.04 3.74 23.52
C ASP A 165 1.42 4.01 23.14
N VAL A 166 1.83 3.76 21.90
CA VAL A 166 3.18 4.12 21.43
C VAL A 166 3.35 5.64 21.34
N GLN A 167 2.35 6.38 20.86
CA GLN A 167 2.40 7.84 20.75
C GLN A 167 2.31 8.54 22.13
N SER A 168 1.50 8.02 23.05
CA SER A 168 1.36 8.57 24.41
C SER A 168 2.59 8.29 25.27
N ARG A 169 3.31 7.19 25.05
CA ARG A 169 4.55 6.86 25.77
C ARG A 169 5.71 7.82 25.50
N VAL A 170 5.74 8.46 24.33
CA VAL A 170 6.67 9.57 24.05
C VAL A 170 6.34 10.80 24.91
N SER A 171 5.10 10.92 25.41
CA SER A 171 4.65 12.00 26.29
C SER A 171 4.72 11.65 27.80
N ASP A 172 4.64 10.36 28.17
CA ASP A 172 4.55 9.87 29.57
C ASP A 172 5.87 9.83 30.35
N VAL A 173 7.01 10.23 29.75
CA VAL A 173 8.30 10.41 30.45
C VAL A 173 8.19 11.44 31.61
N VAL A 174 7.12 12.23 31.65
CA VAL A 174 6.85 13.28 32.66
C VAL A 174 6.18 12.76 33.94
N LEU A 175 5.62 11.54 33.99
CA LEU A 175 4.72 11.11 35.08
C LEU A 175 5.19 9.96 35.99
N GLY A 176 6.47 9.55 35.91
CA GLY A 176 7.08 8.73 36.97
C GLY A 176 6.49 7.33 37.21
N LYS A 177 5.72 6.77 36.25
CA LYS A 177 5.41 5.33 36.24
C LYS A 177 6.65 4.58 35.77
N GLU A 178 6.95 3.43 36.39
CA GLU A 178 8.08 2.57 36.04
C GLU A 178 8.19 2.44 34.52
N LYS A 179 9.35 2.81 33.96
CA LYS A 179 9.56 2.78 32.52
C LYS A 179 9.41 1.33 32.07
N PRO A 180 8.50 1.03 31.12
CA PRO A 180 8.49 -0.29 30.50
C PRO A 180 9.88 -0.57 29.93
N VAL A 181 10.35 -1.81 30.09
CA VAL A 181 11.66 -2.24 29.57
C VAL A 181 11.71 -1.95 28.07
N GLU A 182 12.53 -0.96 27.71
CA GLU A 182 12.66 -0.46 26.34
C GLU A 182 14.01 -0.88 25.74
N GLU A 183 13.96 -1.30 24.48
CA GLU A 183 15.15 -1.69 23.74
C GLU A 183 16.07 -0.47 23.58
N SER A 184 17.21 -0.48 24.26
CA SER A 184 18.17 0.62 24.27
C SER A 184 19.19 0.48 23.14
N ASN A 185 18.72 0.32 21.89
CA ASN A 185 19.58 0.22 20.70
C ASN A 185 19.58 1.56 19.92
N PRO A 186 20.74 2.24 19.78
CA PRO A 186 20.81 3.53 19.11
C PRO A 186 20.35 3.53 17.65
N ASP A 187 20.61 2.48 16.89
CA ASP A 187 20.24 2.41 15.48
C ASP A 187 18.75 2.11 15.31
N TYR A 188 18.17 1.33 16.24
CA TYR A 188 16.72 1.15 16.29
C TYR A 188 15.99 2.44 16.66
N GLU A 189 16.54 3.26 17.56
CA GLU A 189 15.96 4.57 17.90
C GLU A 189 15.96 5.51 16.71
N LYS A 190 17.09 5.60 15.98
CA LYS A 190 17.18 6.37 14.73
C LYS A 190 16.15 5.89 13.71
N LEU A 191 15.96 4.57 13.59
CA LEU A 191 14.95 4.00 12.70
C LEU A 191 13.53 4.43 13.10
N LYS A 192 13.18 4.33 14.39
CA LYS A 192 11.88 4.80 14.88
C LYS A 192 11.68 6.27 14.51
N HIS A 193 12.62 7.15 14.86
CA HIS A 193 12.55 8.57 14.52
C HIS A 193 12.35 8.81 13.02
N TYR A 194 13.14 8.15 12.17
CA TYR A 194 13.01 8.24 10.72
C TYR A 194 11.59 7.87 10.25
N ILE A 195 11.01 6.79 10.77
CA ILE A 195 9.67 6.34 10.39
C ILE A 195 8.58 7.34 10.82
N PHE A 196 8.69 7.93 12.01
CA PHE A 196 7.75 8.96 12.48
C PHE A 196 7.85 10.26 11.66
N GLU A 197 9.07 10.72 11.32
CA GLU A 197 9.24 11.89 10.46
C GLU A 197 8.75 11.61 9.03
N LEU A 198 9.04 10.43 8.50
CA LEU A 198 8.59 10.02 7.17
C LEU A 198 7.06 10.01 7.06
N GLU A 199 6.35 9.54 8.09
CA GLU A 199 4.89 9.61 8.14
C GLU A 199 4.39 11.05 8.00
N ASN A 200 4.94 11.97 8.80
CA ASN A 200 4.53 13.38 8.79
C ASN A 200 4.73 14.00 7.41
N HIS A 201 5.88 13.76 6.79
CA HIS A 201 6.18 14.26 5.45
C HIS A 201 5.27 13.67 4.38
N LEU A 202 5.06 12.35 4.39
CA LEU A 202 4.17 11.68 3.44
C LEU A 202 2.71 12.12 3.60
N ALA A 203 2.23 12.27 4.84
CA ALA A 203 0.87 12.68 5.13
C ALA A 203 0.61 14.12 4.67
N GLU A 204 1.52 15.06 4.93
CA GLU A 204 1.35 16.43 4.46
C GLU A 204 1.46 16.51 2.93
N ALA A 205 2.38 15.75 2.31
CA ALA A 205 2.48 15.65 0.85
C ALA A 205 1.21 15.10 0.21
N GLN A 206 0.66 13.99 0.75
CA GLN A 206 -0.60 13.39 0.30
C GLN A 206 -1.75 14.39 0.40
N LYS A 207 -1.86 15.09 1.53
CA LYS A 207 -2.89 16.12 1.76
C LYS A 207 -2.78 17.28 0.77
N HIS A 208 -1.57 17.73 0.44
CA HIS A 208 -1.35 18.73 -0.60
C HIS A 208 -1.69 18.22 -2.00
N ALA A 209 -1.32 16.99 -2.33
CA ALA A 209 -1.68 16.34 -3.59
C ALA A 209 -3.21 16.24 -3.75
N TYR A 210 -3.92 15.81 -2.71
CA TYR A 210 -5.38 15.74 -2.71
C TYR A 210 -6.04 17.11 -2.87
N ARG A 211 -5.52 18.15 -2.19
CA ARG A 211 -5.98 19.54 -2.37
C ARG A 211 -5.79 20.01 -3.81
N LEU A 212 -4.69 19.64 -4.46
CA LEU A 212 -4.43 19.99 -5.86
C LEU A 212 -5.43 19.30 -6.80
N VAL A 213 -5.69 18.00 -6.61
CA VAL A 213 -6.74 17.27 -7.35
C VAL A 213 -8.08 18.00 -7.23
N LYS A 214 -8.47 18.39 -6.00
CA LYS A 214 -9.72 19.11 -5.74
C LYS A 214 -9.76 20.45 -6.49
N ARG A 215 -8.68 21.23 -6.41
CA ARG A 215 -8.57 22.52 -7.11
C ARG A 215 -8.69 22.37 -8.64
N HIS A 216 -8.05 21.35 -9.23
CA HIS A 216 -8.17 21.12 -10.67
C HIS A 216 -9.60 20.74 -11.09
N ARG A 217 -10.32 19.97 -10.26
CA ARG A 217 -11.75 19.67 -10.49
C ARG A 217 -12.61 20.92 -10.41
N GLU A 218 -12.43 21.72 -9.35
CA GLU A 218 -13.17 22.97 -9.14
C GLU A 218 -12.92 23.96 -10.30
N LEU A 219 -11.65 24.17 -10.67
CA LEU A 219 -11.29 25.04 -11.80
C LEU A 219 -11.84 24.51 -13.14
N GLY A 220 -11.78 23.19 -13.34
CA GLY A 220 -12.39 22.56 -14.51
C GLY A 220 -13.88 22.85 -14.58
N GLN A 221 -14.61 22.72 -13.47
CA GLN A 221 -16.03 23.03 -13.42
C GLN A 221 -16.29 24.51 -13.74
N SER A 222 -15.54 25.43 -13.11
CA SER A 222 -15.67 26.87 -13.38
C SER A 222 -15.41 27.22 -14.84
N LEU A 223 -14.42 26.61 -15.51
CA LEU A 223 -14.17 26.84 -16.94
C LEU A 223 -15.28 26.28 -17.84
N SER A 224 -15.93 25.19 -17.44
CA SER A 224 -17.12 24.67 -18.15
C SER A 224 -18.25 25.69 -18.09
N ASP A 225 -18.53 26.21 -16.90
CA ASP A 225 -19.67 27.12 -16.70
C ASP A 225 -19.40 28.49 -17.32
N PHE A 226 -18.17 28.99 -17.21
CA PHE A 226 -17.71 30.16 -17.96
C PHE A 226 -17.83 29.94 -19.47
N GLY A 227 -17.44 28.76 -19.96
CA GLY A 227 -17.50 28.45 -21.38
C GLY A 227 -18.92 28.48 -21.94
N LYS A 228 -19.89 27.92 -21.20
CA LYS A 228 -21.32 28.00 -21.53
C LYS A 228 -21.81 29.44 -21.54
N ALA A 229 -21.47 30.22 -20.51
CA ALA A 229 -21.87 31.62 -20.41
C ALA A 229 -21.31 32.47 -21.57
N ALA A 230 -20.04 32.27 -21.93
CA ALA A 230 -19.41 32.96 -23.05
C ALA A 230 -20.07 32.64 -24.40
N LYS A 231 -20.49 31.38 -24.62
CA LYS A 231 -21.26 31.01 -25.82
C LYS A 231 -22.65 31.65 -25.85
N LEU A 232 -23.34 31.69 -24.71
CA LEU A 232 -24.65 32.37 -24.62
C LEU A 232 -24.52 33.86 -24.93
N LEU A 233 -23.48 34.52 -24.38
CA LEU A 233 -23.20 35.91 -24.71
C LEU A 233 -22.87 36.08 -26.20
N GLY A 234 -22.04 35.19 -26.76
CA GLY A 234 -21.71 35.18 -28.17
C GLY A 234 -22.93 35.01 -29.10
N ALA A 235 -23.99 34.35 -28.63
CA ALA A 235 -25.25 34.21 -29.37
C ALA A 235 -26.13 35.49 -29.32
N CYS A 236 -25.90 36.37 -28.34
CA CYS A 236 -26.58 37.66 -28.23
C CYS A 236 -25.89 38.76 -29.06
N GLU A 237 -24.64 38.56 -29.43
CA GLU A 237 -23.82 39.53 -30.17
C GLU A 237 -23.81 39.23 -31.68
N ALA A 238 -23.75 40.28 -32.51
CA ALA A 238 -23.59 40.15 -33.96
C ALA A 238 -22.10 40.06 -34.38
N ASP A 239 -21.88 39.75 -35.65
CA ASP A 239 -20.60 39.94 -36.34
C ASP A 239 -19.38 39.17 -35.77
N GLY A 240 -18.20 39.78 -35.75
CA GLY A 240 -16.94 39.17 -35.34
C GLY A 240 -16.86 38.90 -33.83
N LEU A 241 -17.47 39.75 -33.02
CA LEU A 241 -17.47 39.64 -31.56
C LEU A 241 -18.23 38.40 -31.08
N GLY A 242 -19.43 38.15 -31.61
CA GLY A 242 -20.22 36.96 -31.26
C GLY A 242 -19.48 35.65 -31.57
N LYS A 243 -18.76 35.61 -32.72
CA LYS A 243 -17.91 34.47 -33.10
C LYS A 243 -16.72 34.29 -32.14
N ALA A 244 -16.06 35.38 -31.77
CA ALA A 244 -14.91 35.32 -30.87
C ALA A 244 -15.30 34.87 -29.44
N LEU A 245 -16.45 35.34 -28.93
CA LEU A 245 -17.01 34.90 -27.64
C LEU A 245 -17.43 33.42 -27.66
N THR A 246 -18.02 32.97 -28.77
CA THR A 246 -18.36 31.55 -28.96
C THR A 246 -17.11 30.67 -28.95
N GLU A 247 -16.03 31.11 -29.62
CA GLU A 247 -14.75 30.40 -29.62
C GLU A 247 -14.09 30.41 -28.23
N LEU A 248 -14.09 31.55 -27.53
CA LEU A 248 -13.63 31.65 -26.13
C LEU A 248 -14.34 30.61 -25.26
N GLY A 249 -15.66 30.49 -25.42
CA GLY A 249 -16.43 29.51 -24.70
C GLY A 249 -16.05 28.07 -25.05
N ALA A 250 -15.86 27.76 -26.33
CA ALA A 250 -15.42 26.44 -26.79
C ALA A 250 -14.01 26.06 -26.28
N LYS A 251 -13.08 27.02 -26.26
CA LYS A 251 -11.73 26.81 -25.69
C LYS A 251 -11.79 26.57 -24.18
N SER A 252 -12.62 27.32 -23.47
CA SER A 252 -12.83 27.17 -22.02
C SER A 252 -13.39 25.79 -21.66
N GLU A 253 -14.42 25.30 -22.38
CA GLU A 253 -14.94 23.94 -22.20
C GLU A 253 -13.90 22.86 -22.54
N THR A 254 -13.10 23.07 -23.58
CA THR A 254 -12.01 22.15 -23.92
C THR A 254 -10.99 22.06 -22.78
N LEU A 255 -10.59 23.19 -22.20
CA LEU A 255 -9.69 23.24 -21.05
C LEU A 255 -10.31 22.63 -19.79
N SER A 256 -11.62 22.79 -19.59
CA SER A 256 -12.37 22.12 -18.52
C SER A 256 -12.18 20.60 -18.58
N ILE A 257 -12.39 19.99 -19.75
CA ILE A 257 -12.23 18.54 -19.95
C ILE A 257 -10.78 18.11 -19.67
N ARG A 258 -9.79 18.91 -20.12
CA ARG A 258 -8.37 18.63 -19.89
C ARG A 258 -8.01 18.67 -18.40
N LEU A 259 -8.52 19.67 -17.67
CA LEU A 259 -8.31 19.81 -16.22
C LEU A 259 -8.95 18.66 -15.44
N GLN A 260 -10.19 18.28 -15.78
CA GLN A 260 -10.86 17.14 -15.14
C GLN A 260 -10.09 15.83 -15.35
N LYS A 261 -9.59 15.61 -16.58
CA LYS A 261 -8.75 14.45 -16.90
C LYS A 261 -7.44 14.47 -16.11
N GLU A 262 -6.74 15.60 -16.09
CA GLU A 262 -5.49 15.74 -15.32
C GLU A 262 -5.74 15.55 -13.82
N ALA A 263 -6.85 16.06 -13.27
CA ALA A 263 -7.20 15.85 -11.87
C ALA A 263 -7.38 14.36 -11.53
N HIS A 264 -8.00 13.59 -12.42
CA HIS A 264 -8.12 12.14 -12.25
C HIS A 264 -6.76 11.44 -12.36
N GLN A 265 -5.90 11.85 -13.30
CA GLN A 265 -4.54 11.30 -13.42
C GLN A 265 -3.67 11.62 -12.20
N LEU A 266 -3.75 12.84 -11.66
CA LEU A 266 -3.10 13.24 -10.41
C LEU A 266 -3.58 12.41 -9.23
N LEU A 267 -4.88 12.11 -9.17
CA LEU A 267 -5.44 11.28 -8.11
C LEU A 267 -4.84 9.86 -8.18
N MET A 268 -4.91 9.20 -9.33
CA MET A 268 -4.48 7.81 -9.49
C MET A 268 -2.96 7.63 -9.43
N ASN A 269 -2.20 8.55 -10.04
CA ASN A 269 -0.77 8.34 -10.30
C ASN A 269 0.16 9.11 -9.36
N PHE A 270 -0.38 10.00 -8.52
CA PHE A 270 0.43 10.79 -7.59
C PHE A 270 -0.12 10.77 -6.17
N GLU A 271 -1.39 11.13 -5.98
CA GLU A 271 -2.00 11.19 -4.65
C GLU A 271 -2.18 9.80 -4.03
N GLU A 272 -2.77 8.82 -4.73
CA GLU A 272 -2.97 7.48 -4.20
C GLU A 272 -1.64 6.74 -3.90
N PRO A 273 -0.57 6.86 -4.73
CA PRO A 273 0.75 6.36 -4.37
C PRO A 273 1.30 6.98 -3.08
N LEU A 274 1.15 8.29 -2.86
CA LEU A 274 1.54 8.92 -1.58
C LEU A 274 0.72 8.35 -0.42
N LYS A 275 -0.59 8.20 -0.62
CA LYS A 275 -1.52 7.64 0.36
C LYS A 275 -1.20 6.18 0.71
N ASP A 276 -0.84 5.37 -0.27
CA ASP A 276 -0.38 4.01 -0.10
C ASP A 276 0.87 3.93 0.78
N TYR A 277 1.84 4.83 0.59
CA TYR A 277 3.04 4.89 1.44
C TYR A 277 2.76 5.41 2.86
N VAL A 278 1.80 6.32 3.04
CA VAL A 278 1.30 6.67 4.39
C VAL A 278 0.78 5.41 5.10
N ARG A 279 0.05 4.53 4.39
CA ARG A 279 -0.42 3.26 4.95
C ARG A 279 0.72 2.26 5.16
N ALA A 280 1.71 2.20 4.27
CA ALA A 280 2.86 1.32 4.43
C ALA A 280 3.67 1.67 5.68
N VAL A 281 3.79 2.96 6.01
CA VAL A 281 4.39 3.40 7.28
C VAL A 281 3.59 2.91 8.49
N GLN A 282 2.26 2.79 8.41
CA GLN A 282 1.47 2.14 9.47
C GLN A 282 1.83 0.65 9.60
N SER A 283 2.02 -0.08 8.50
CA SER A 283 2.49 -1.47 8.57
C SER A 283 3.83 -1.58 9.30
N ILE A 284 4.78 -0.69 9.00
CA ILE A 284 6.09 -0.67 9.68
C ILE A 284 5.94 -0.40 11.18
N LYS A 285 5.09 0.54 11.56
CA LYS A 285 4.82 0.85 12.97
C LYS A 285 4.14 -0.31 13.70
N ALA A 286 3.27 -1.07 13.04
CA ALA A 286 2.72 -2.30 13.60
C ALA A 286 3.82 -3.33 13.89
N THR A 287 4.81 -3.47 12.99
CA THR A 287 5.99 -4.32 13.21
C THR A 287 6.91 -3.78 14.34
N ILE A 288 7.06 -2.46 14.49
CA ILE A 288 7.75 -1.83 15.63
C ILE A 288 7.08 -2.23 16.95
N ALA A 289 5.75 -2.20 17.01
CA ALA A 289 5.00 -2.59 18.20
C ALA A 289 5.18 -4.10 18.50
N GLU A 290 5.16 -4.94 17.47
CA GLU A 290 5.44 -6.38 17.60
C GLU A 290 6.84 -6.66 18.13
N ARG A 291 7.86 -5.98 17.59
CA ARG A 291 9.24 -6.06 18.09
C ARG A 291 9.34 -5.65 19.55
N ALA A 292 8.69 -4.55 19.94
CA ALA A 292 8.66 -4.09 21.32
C ALA A 292 7.97 -5.11 22.26
N ASN A 293 6.93 -5.79 21.79
CA ASN A 293 6.26 -6.84 22.56
C ASN A 293 7.15 -8.08 22.73
N ALA A 294 7.81 -8.53 21.65
CA ALA A 294 8.74 -9.66 21.69
C ALA A 294 9.93 -9.39 22.60
N PHE A 295 10.46 -8.16 22.57
CA PHE A 295 11.55 -7.73 23.47
C PHE A 295 11.13 -7.81 24.94
N ARG A 296 9.95 -7.26 25.29
CA ARG A 296 9.45 -7.31 26.67
C ARG A 296 9.24 -8.75 27.14
N GLN A 297 8.63 -9.59 26.31
CA GLN A 297 8.43 -11.01 26.63
C GLN A 297 9.76 -11.75 26.85
N GLN A 298 10.77 -11.47 26.02
CA GLN A 298 12.11 -12.01 26.20
C GLN A 298 12.72 -11.58 27.54
N CYS A 299 12.65 -10.29 27.88
CA CYS A 299 13.18 -9.78 29.15
C CYS A 299 12.46 -10.41 30.36
N GLU A 300 11.12 -10.43 30.34
CA GLU A 300 10.29 -11.00 31.41
C GLU A 300 10.59 -12.48 31.65
N LEU A 301 10.68 -13.29 30.59
CA LEU A 301 11.01 -14.72 30.70
C LEU A 301 12.47 -14.92 31.14
N ALA A 302 13.41 -14.13 30.65
CA ALA A 302 14.82 -14.23 31.04
C ALA A 302 15.03 -13.90 32.53
N GLU A 303 14.33 -12.89 33.06
CA GLU A 303 14.35 -12.55 34.48
C GLU A 303 13.70 -13.64 35.33
N THR A 304 12.54 -14.14 34.91
CA THR A 304 11.83 -15.22 35.60
C THR A 304 12.66 -16.50 35.63
N MET A 305 13.32 -16.84 34.51
CA MET A 305 14.22 -18.00 34.40
C MET A 305 15.39 -17.88 35.36
N LYS A 306 16.06 -16.72 35.43
CA LYS A 306 17.16 -16.48 36.38
C LYS A 306 16.72 -16.61 37.83
N LEU A 307 15.54 -16.08 38.18
CA LEU A 307 15.00 -16.21 39.54
C LEU A 307 14.69 -17.67 39.88
N LYS A 308 14.16 -18.43 38.91
CA LYS A 308 13.88 -19.86 39.06
C LYS A 308 15.17 -20.67 39.22
N GLU A 309 16.22 -20.34 38.48
CA GLU A 309 17.56 -20.93 38.58
C GLU A 309 18.13 -20.78 40.00
N ILE A 310 18.13 -19.56 40.54
CA ILE A 310 18.61 -19.28 41.91
C ILE A 310 17.82 -20.07 42.95
N ASN A 311 16.49 -20.16 42.77
CA ASN A 311 15.64 -20.93 43.68
C ASN A 311 15.92 -22.43 43.59
N LEU A 312 16.18 -22.95 42.39
CA LEU A 312 16.56 -24.34 42.17
C LEU A 312 17.88 -24.66 42.86
N ASP A 313 18.91 -23.83 42.66
CA ASP A 313 20.22 -23.98 43.31
C ASP A 313 20.08 -24.02 44.84
N LYS A 314 19.23 -23.15 45.39
CA LYS A 314 18.93 -23.14 46.83
C LYS A 314 18.27 -24.43 47.30
N LEU A 315 17.30 -24.97 46.55
CA LEU A 315 16.64 -26.24 46.88
C LEU A 315 17.60 -27.44 46.79
N MET A 316 18.53 -27.42 45.83
CA MET A 316 19.59 -28.41 45.71
C MET A 316 20.53 -28.36 46.92
N LEU A 317 20.94 -27.16 47.35
CA LEU A 317 21.78 -26.97 48.54
C LEU A 317 21.11 -27.45 49.82
N THR A 318 19.79 -27.24 49.96
CA THR A 318 19.03 -27.70 51.14
C THR A 318 18.58 -29.16 51.07
N ARG A 319 18.90 -29.89 49.98
CA ARG A 319 18.47 -31.28 49.72
C ARG A 319 16.97 -31.46 49.88
N SER A 320 16.19 -30.52 49.34
CA SER A 320 14.73 -30.60 49.39
C SER A 320 14.20 -31.74 48.51
N ASP A 321 13.15 -32.42 48.95
CA ASP A 321 12.45 -33.44 48.16
C ASP A 321 11.79 -32.88 46.88
N ARG A 322 11.63 -31.54 46.80
CA ARG A 322 11.01 -30.84 45.68
C ARG A 322 11.96 -30.48 44.54
N VAL A 323 13.24 -30.87 44.62
CA VAL A 323 14.25 -30.57 43.60
C VAL A 323 13.83 -31.09 42.22
N GLY A 324 13.32 -32.33 42.14
CA GLY A 324 12.92 -32.93 40.86
C GLY A 324 11.79 -32.16 40.15
N GLU A 325 10.77 -31.69 40.89
CA GLU A 325 9.70 -30.85 40.33
C GLU A 325 10.25 -29.50 39.85
N ALA A 326 11.09 -28.85 40.67
CA ALA A 326 11.68 -27.56 40.34
C ALA A 326 12.63 -27.62 39.13
N GLU A 327 13.34 -28.74 38.93
CA GLU A 327 14.17 -28.99 37.75
C GLU A 327 13.36 -29.06 36.46
N ILE A 328 12.19 -29.72 36.48
CA ILE A 328 11.29 -29.82 35.33
C ILE A 328 10.74 -28.43 34.98
N GLU A 329 10.20 -27.72 35.98
CA GLU A 329 9.66 -26.36 35.79
C GLU A 329 10.72 -25.37 35.27
N TYR A 330 11.97 -25.47 35.76
CA TYR A 330 13.07 -24.65 35.26
C TYR A 330 13.41 -24.99 33.80
N ARG A 331 13.40 -26.27 33.43
CA ARG A 331 13.69 -26.72 32.06
C ARG A 331 12.65 -26.20 31.08
N GLU A 332 11.37 -26.33 31.39
CA GLU A 332 10.27 -25.80 30.56
C GLU A 332 10.39 -24.28 30.39
N LEU A 333 10.60 -23.55 31.49
CA LEU A 333 10.77 -22.10 31.46
C LEU A 333 12.02 -21.65 30.67
N LYS A 334 13.10 -22.43 30.74
CA LYS A 334 14.30 -22.20 29.95
C LYS A 334 14.04 -22.36 28.46
N GLU A 335 13.33 -23.43 28.07
CA GLU A 335 12.94 -23.65 26.67
C GLU A 335 12.07 -22.49 26.15
N ASP A 336 11.09 -22.04 26.94
CA ASP A 336 10.23 -20.89 26.62
C ASP A 336 11.04 -19.59 26.49
N SER A 337 11.98 -19.33 27.41
CA SER A 337 12.84 -18.15 27.40
C SER A 337 13.75 -18.12 26.17
N GLU A 338 14.36 -19.26 25.83
CA GLU A 338 15.19 -19.41 24.64
C GLU A 338 14.36 -19.24 23.35
N GLU A 339 13.13 -19.75 23.32
CA GLU A 339 12.23 -19.55 22.17
C GLU A 339 11.83 -18.08 22.01
N ALA A 340 11.50 -17.39 23.10
CA ALA A 340 11.21 -15.95 23.08
C ALA A 340 12.40 -15.12 22.59
N ALA A 341 13.63 -15.47 23.01
CA ALA A 341 14.85 -14.85 22.51
C ALA A 341 15.03 -15.06 20.99
N ARG A 342 14.89 -16.30 20.50
CA ARG A 342 14.95 -16.62 19.06
C ARG A 342 13.90 -15.87 18.25
N ARG A 343 12.67 -15.75 18.77
CA ARG A 343 11.58 -14.99 18.12
C ARG A 343 11.94 -13.50 18.01
N PHE A 344 12.43 -12.88 19.09
CA PHE A 344 12.86 -11.49 19.06
C PHE A 344 14.00 -11.28 18.05
N GLU A 345 15.05 -12.10 18.09
CA GLU A 345 16.18 -12.01 17.16
C GLU A 345 15.75 -12.16 15.70
N SER A 346 14.81 -13.09 15.42
CA SER A 346 14.25 -13.25 14.08
C SER A 346 13.51 -12.00 13.62
N ILE A 347 12.70 -11.37 14.49
CA ILE A 347 11.99 -10.12 14.19
C ILE A 347 13.00 -8.99 13.92
N VAL A 348 14.06 -8.89 14.73
CA VAL A 348 15.11 -7.87 14.52
C VAL A 348 15.78 -8.04 13.16
N ARG A 349 16.19 -9.26 12.81
CA ARG A 349 16.84 -9.57 11.54
C ARG A 349 15.92 -9.24 10.36
N LEU A 350 14.69 -9.76 10.37
CA LEU A 350 13.72 -9.53 9.29
C LEU A 350 13.42 -8.04 9.13
N MET A 351 13.14 -7.33 10.23
CA MET A 351 12.86 -5.89 10.17
C MET A 351 14.00 -5.08 9.54
N ASN A 352 15.26 -5.46 9.78
CA ASN A 352 16.43 -4.82 9.17
C ASN A 352 16.56 -5.12 7.66
N GLU A 353 16.19 -6.31 7.21
CA GLU A 353 16.13 -6.66 5.78
C GLU A 353 14.97 -5.91 5.10
N GLU A 354 13.83 -5.84 5.77
CA GLU A 354 12.60 -5.21 5.29
C GLU A 354 12.73 -3.69 5.13
N ILE A 355 13.46 -3.01 6.03
CA ILE A 355 13.65 -1.56 5.90
C ILE A 355 14.47 -1.19 4.67
N VAL A 356 15.48 -2.00 4.32
CA VAL A 356 16.27 -1.81 3.10
C VAL A 356 15.37 -1.96 1.88
N ARG A 357 14.60 -3.06 1.81
CA ARG A 357 13.66 -3.27 0.70
C ARG A 357 12.60 -2.16 0.61
N PHE A 358 12.06 -1.72 1.74
CA PHE A 358 11.10 -0.63 1.78
C PHE A 358 11.69 0.66 1.20
N GLN A 359 12.92 1.01 1.57
CA GLN A 359 13.60 2.21 1.07
C GLN A 359 13.82 2.15 -0.45
N ASP A 360 14.28 1.01 -0.97
CA ASP A 360 14.48 0.79 -2.41
C ASP A 360 13.16 0.90 -3.18
N GLN A 361 12.12 0.19 -2.72
CA GLN A 361 10.81 0.24 -3.36
C GLN A 361 10.22 1.66 -3.31
N LYS A 362 10.32 2.34 -2.16
CA LYS A 362 9.89 3.73 -1.98
C LYS A 362 10.56 4.66 -2.96
N MET A 363 11.87 4.51 -3.17
CA MET A 363 12.63 5.34 -4.10
C MET A 363 12.08 5.19 -5.53
N ILE A 364 11.86 3.95 -5.97
CA ILE A 364 11.36 3.65 -7.31
C ILE A 364 9.93 4.17 -7.51
N ASP A 365 9.03 3.85 -6.58
CA ASP A 365 7.61 4.18 -6.69
C ASP A 365 7.39 5.70 -6.58
N MET A 366 8.06 6.37 -5.64
CA MET A 366 7.99 7.84 -5.53
C MET A 366 8.61 8.51 -6.75
N GLY A 367 9.74 8.00 -7.25
CA GLY A 367 10.36 8.53 -8.47
C GLY A 367 9.40 8.50 -9.66
N ARG A 368 8.64 7.39 -9.83
CA ARG A 368 7.59 7.28 -10.85
C ARG A 368 6.44 8.25 -10.61
N ALA A 369 5.96 8.36 -9.37
CA ALA A 369 4.86 9.25 -9.01
C ALA A 369 5.19 10.72 -9.29
N PHE A 370 6.38 11.19 -8.87
CA PHE A 370 6.86 12.54 -9.14
C PHE A 370 7.12 12.80 -10.63
N HIS A 371 7.59 11.79 -11.36
CA HIS A 371 7.76 11.89 -12.81
C HIS A 371 6.41 12.09 -13.53
N GLU A 372 5.41 11.26 -13.21
CA GLU A 372 4.08 11.39 -13.81
C GLU A 372 3.39 12.70 -13.39
N PHE A 373 3.58 13.14 -12.15
CA PHE A 373 3.15 14.48 -11.70
C PHE A 373 3.75 15.59 -12.58
N ALA A 374 5.07 15.66 -12.70
CA ALA A 374 5.74 16.72 -13.45
C ALA A 374 5.32 16.71 -14.93
N LYS A 375 5.23 15.51 -15.52
CA LYS A 375 4.80 15.31 -16.92
C LYS A 375 3.34 15.68 -17.15
N GLY A 376 2.46 15.41 -16.18
CA GLY A 376 1.05 15.83 -16.20
C GLY A 376 0.92 17.35 -16.15
N GLN A 377 1.60 17.99 -15.19
CA GLN A 377 1.61 19.45 -15.05
C GLN A 377 2.16 20.17 -16.28
N ALA A 378 3.28 19.70 -16.84
CA ALA A 378 3.85 20.27 -18.06
C ALA A 378 2.89 20.16 -19.26
N ARG A 379 2.24 18.99 -19.43
CA ARG A 379 1.22 18.81 -20.47
C ARG A 379 0.04 19.75 -20.28
N LEU A 380 -0.48 19.86 -19.06
CA LEU A 380 -1.60 20.75 -18.76
C LEU A 380 -1.24 22.21 -19.07
N ALA A 381 -0.08 22.67 -18.62
CA ALA A 381 0.39 24.04 -18.85
C ALA A 381 0.52 24.36 -20.36
N ASN A 382 1.11 23.44 -21.14
CA ASN A 382 1.21 23.60 -22.60
C ASN A 382 -0.17 23.65 -23.26
N ASN A 383 -1.09 22.75 -22.89
CA ASN A 383 -2.45 22.74 -23.43
C ASN A 383 -3.20 24.05 -23.13
N ILE A 384 -3.03 24.59 -21.92
CA ILE A 384 -3.61 25.89 -21.52
C ILE A 384 -3.03 27.01 -22.38
N ALA A 385 -1.71 27.06 -22.50
CA ALA A 385 -1.03 28.09 -23.27
C ALA A 385 -1.44 28.06 -24.75
N ASP A 386 -1.51 26.88 -25.36
CA ASP A 386 -1.88 26.71 -26.77
C ASP A 386 -3.35 27.08 -27.03
N ALA A 387 -4.26 26.70 -26.12
CA ALA A 387 -5.66 27.07 -26.21
C ALA A 387 -5.82 28.60 -26.21
N TRP A 388 -5.18 29.30 -25.28
CA TRP A 388 -5.27 30.77 -25.19
C TRP A 388 -4.55 31.50 -26.31
N ARG A 389 -3.36 31.05 -26.71
CA ARG A 389 -2.65 31.61 -27.88
C ARG A 389 -3.47 31.48 -29.16
N SER A 390 -4.18 30.36 -29.35
CA SER A 390 -5.03 30.17 -30.54
C SER A 390 -6.25 31.10 -30.58
N LEU A 391 -6.64 31.67 -29.43
CA LEU A 391 -7.76 32.60 -29.32
C LEU A 391 -7.34 34.06 -29.55
N LEU A 392 -6.12 34.42 -29.17
CA LEU A 392 -5.64 35.81 -29.18
C LEU A 392 -5.82 36.52 -30.55
N PRO A 393 -5.41 35.94 -31.70
CA PRO A 393 -5.57 36.60 -33.00
C PRO A 393 -7.03 36.82 -33.38
N LYS A 394 -7.94 35.94 -32.91
CA LYS A 394 -9.38 36.06 -33.20
C LYS A 394 -10.01 37.20 -32.41
N LEU A 395 -9.52 37.47 -31.21
CA LEU A 395 -9.95 38.61 -30.40
C LEU A 395 -9.39 39.92 -30.96
N GLU A 396 -8.12 39.93 -31.37
CA GLU A 396 -7.48 41.11 -31.99
C GLU A 396 -8.21 41.54 -33.26
N ALA A 397 -8.64 40.57 -34.09
CA ALA A 397 -9.42 40.82 -35.29
C ALA A 397 -10.83 41.42 -35.03
N CYS A 398 -11.31 41.45 -33.78
CA CYS A 398 -12.55 42.15 -33.44
C CYS A 398 -12.35 43.65 -33.19
N PHE A 399 -11.11 44.10 -32.97
CA PHE A 399 -10.77 45.49 -32.69
C PHE A 399 -10.23 46.25 -33.91
N THR A 400 -9.98 45.53 -35.01
CA THR A 400 -9.60 46.05 -36.33
C THR A 400 -10.76 45.96 -37.29
#